data_AF-A0A2K3CTG0-F1
#
_entry.id   AF-A0A2K3CTG0-F1
#
_cell.length_a   1.000
_cell.length_b   1.000
_cell.length_c   1.000
_cell.angle_alpha   90.00
_cell.angle_beta   90.00
_cell.angle_gamma   90.00
#
_symmetry.space_group_name_H-M   'P 1'
#
loop_
_entity.id
_entity.type
_entity.pdbx_description
1 polymer ?
#
loop_
_entity_poly.entity_id
_entity_poly.type
_entity_poly.pdbx_seq_one_letter_code
_entity_poly.pdbx_strand_id
1 'polypeptide(L)'
;MKRFAASTRKVGAARLVVDSLKRVSLTFIGDDHQLNYAVAKVVGSRLGWFPVDGLKVMTGMRKVPDLAALTEPERVATEAELLRGLRNQFRVIATPLPAGAVLQDAVWKDLWGSVIVWIDEDDKSTPKPRTPERQLYEDRAELAVRVKVQKGFGVRGGQTLEGRARAVADTLLPRLSDFLAEKPELTERKRQYVERGCRGDWPELQPAEGSPVVAALDRKPLAGFEEEQEQQQGQEQQQGQGEQKQ
;
A
#
# COMPACT_ATOMS: atom_id res chain seq x y z
N MET A 1 8.24 -29.52 4.72
CA MET A 1 7.07 -28.63 4.53
C MET A 1 5.84 -29.26 5.17
N LYS A 2 5.41 -28.79 6.35
CA LYS A 2 4.20 -29.31 7.02
C LYS A 2 2.98 -28.56 6.49
N ARG A 3 2.09 -29.27 5.78
CA ARG A 3 0.82 -28.73 5.29
C ARG A 3 -0.15 -28.62 6.47
N PHE A 4 -0.41 -27.40 6.94
CA PHE A 4 -1.43 -27.13 7.96
C PHE A 4 -2.84 -27.24 7.36
N ALA A 5 -3.75 -27.84 8.13
CA ALA A 5 -5.16 -28.02 7.82
C ALA A 5 -5.84 -26.68 7.46
N ALA A 6 -6.85 -26.72 6.58
CA ALA A 6 -7.47 -25.51 6.02
C ALA A 6 -8.05 -24.52 7.06
N SER A 7 -8.40 -25.00 8.26
CA SER A 7 -8.90 -24.18 9.36
C SER A 7 -7.80 -23.36 10.06
N THR A 8 -6.61 -23.96 10.29
CA THR A 8 -5.45 -23.27 10.87
C THR A 8 -4.80 -22.29 9.90
N ARG A 9 -5.00 -22.46 8.59
CA ARG A 9 -4.55 -21.50 7.57
C ARG A 9 -5.19 -20.12 7.69
N LYS A 10 -6.48 -20.03 8.06
CA LYS A 10 -7.18 -18.72 8.14
C LYS A 10 -6.67 -17.87 9.31
N VAL A 11 -6.48 -18.49 10.48
CA VAL A 11 -5.90 -17.82 11.66
C VAL A 11 -4.43 -17.51 11.44
N GLY A 12 -3.70 -18.41 10.77
CA GLY A 12 -2.30 -18.17 10.38
C GLY A 12 -2.14 -16.98 9.43
N ALA A 13 -2.95 -16.90 8.38
CA ALA A 13 -2.86 -15.81 7.40
C ALA A 13 -3.17 -14.44 8.03
N ALA A 14 -4.21 -14.34 8.85
CA ALA A 14 -4.52 -13.08 9.54
C ALA A 14 -3.36 -12.62 10.45
N ARG A 15 -2.77 -13.55 11.22
CA ARG A 15 -1.61 -13.25 12.07
C ARG A 15 -0.39 -12.82 11.26
N LEU A 16 -0.07 -13.54 10.18
CA LEU A 16 1.04 -13.20 9.29
C LEU A 16 0.84 -11.82 8.65
N VAL A 17 -0.38 -11.48 8.25
CA VAL A 17 -0.71 -10.15 7.73
C VAL A 17 -0.51 -9.08 8.80
N VAL A 18 -0.98 -9.30 10.04
CA VAL A 18 -0.78 -8.35 11.15
C VAL A 18 0.71 -8.07 11.38
N ASP A 19 1.51 -9.14 11.46
CA ASP A 19 2.95 -9.04 11.70
C ASP A 19 3.67 -8.33 10.53
N SER A 20 3.26 -8.64 9.30
CA SER A 20 3.88 -8.08 8.07
C SER A 20 3.48 -6.63 7.80
N LEU A 21 2.25 -6.22 8.15
CA LEU A 21 1.77 -4.85 7.95
C LEU A 21 2.46 -3.86 8.88
N LYS A 22 3.06 -4.28 10.01
CA LYS A 22 3.77 -3.36 10.94
C LYS A 22 2.95 -2.12 11.30
N ARG A 23 1.64 -2.30 11.53
CA ARG A 23 0.63 -1.25 11.83
C ARG A 23 0.16 -0.41 10.63
N VAL A 24 0.75 -0.57 9.44
CA VAL A 24 0.34 0.15 8.22
C VAL A 24 -1.16 -0.05 7.96
N SER A 25 -1.80 1.04 7.56
CA SER A 25 -3.23 1.09 7.26
C SER A 25 -3.53 0.47 5.89
N LEU A 26 -4.80 0.19 5.62
CA LEU A 26 -5.26 -0.32 4.33
C LEU A 26 -6.21 0.71 3.70
N THR A 27 -6.31 0.70 2.37
CA THR A 27 -7.34 1.44 1.64
C THR A 27 -7.99 0.52 0.64
N PHE A 28 -9.32 0.36 0.74
CA PHE A 28 -10.10 -0.48 -0.17
C PHE A 28 -10.86 0.40 -1.15
N ILE A 29 -10.47 0.32 -2.42
CA ILE A 29 -11.14 0.98 -3.54
C ILE A 29 -11.90 -0.05 -4.37
N GLY A 30 -12.92 0.40 -5.10
CA GLY A 30 -13.75 -0.47 -5.94
C GLY A 30 -15.07 0.21 -6.29
N ASP A 31 -15.87 -0.46 -7.12
CA ASP A 31 -17.10 0.15 -7.68
C ASP A 31 -18.27 0.21 -6.68
N ASP A 32 -18.26 -0.62 -5.63
CA ASP A 32 -19.34 -0.73 -4.65
C ASP A 32 -18.81 -0.36 -3.25
N HIS A 33 -19.14 0.86 -2.79
CA HIS A 33 -18.76 1.32 -1.47
C HIS A 33 -19.32 0.43 -0.34
N GLN A 34 -20.56 -0.03 -0.46
CA GLN A 34 -21.19 -0.83 0.59
C GLN A 34 -20.46 -2.16 0.76
N LEU A 35 -20.06 -2.77 -0.36
CA LEU A 35 -19.20 -3.95 -0.32
C LEU A 35 -17.82 -3.64 0.26
N ASN A 36 -17.15 -2.58 -0.22
CA ASN A 36 -15.82 -2.21 0.28
C ASN A 36 -15.82 -2.02 1.81
N TYR A 37 -16.82 -1.31 2.34
CA TYR A 37 -16.98 -1.10 3.77
C TYR A 37 -17.36 -2.39 4.52
N ALA A 38 -18.24 -3.23 3.96
CA ALA A 38 -18.53 -4.54 4.55
C ALA A 38 -17.30 -5.44 4.63
N VAL A 39 -16.44 -5.43 3.60
CA VAL A 39 -15.15 -6.14 3.60
C VAL A 39 -14.22 -5.53 4.64
N ALA A 40 -14.14 -4.20 4.74
CA ALA A 40 -13.36 -3.52 5.77
C ALA A 40 -13.76 -3.94 7.18
N LYS A 41 -15.06 -4.12 7.47
CA LYS A 41 -15.51 -4.63 8.78
C LYS A 41 -15.03 -6.07 9.05
N VAL A 42 -15.13 -6.94 8.05
CA VAL A 42 -14.71 -8.34 8.19
C VAL A 42 -13.18 -8.43 8.36
N VAL A 43 -12.42 -7.70 7.56
CA VAL A 43 -10.95 -7.67 7.65
C VAL A 43 -10.51 -6.98 8.93
N GLY A 44 -11.10 -5.83 9.27
CA GLY A 44 -10.83 -5.07 10.48
C GLY A 44 -11.00 -5.91 11.74
N SER A 45 -12.09 -6.67 11.85
CA SER A 45 -12.29 -7.58 13.00
C SER A 45 -11.27 -8.71 13.09
N ARG A 46 -10.71 -9.17 11.96
CA ARG A 46 -9.68 -10.23 11.92
C ARG A 46 -8.28 -9.72 12.21
N LEU A 47 -7.97 -8.49 11.81
CA LEU A 47 -6.66 -7.85 12.00
C LEU A 47 -6.58 -7.03 13.29
N GLY A 48 -7.73 -6.57 13.83
CA GLY A 48 -7.81 -5.57 14.89
C GLY A 48 -7.68 -4.12 14.40
N TRP A 49 -7.93 -3.87 13.10
CA TRP A 49 -7.83 -2.56 12.46
C TRP A 49 -9.21 -1.92 12.43
N PHE A 50 -9.28 -0.58 12.49
CA PHE A 50 -10.53 0.16 12.52
C PHE A 50 -11.06 0.43 11.10
N PRO A 51 -12.22 -0.13 10.71
CA PRO A 51 -12.86 0.19 9.43
C PRO A 51 -13.54 1.56 9.50
N VAL A 52 -13.27 2.44 8.54
CA VAL A 52 -13.88 3.77 8.47
C VAL A 52 -15.05 3.76 7.51
N ASP A 53 -16.24 4.08 8.02
CA ASP A 53 -17.44 4.31 7.23
C ASP A 53 -17.40 5.74 6.66
N GLY A 54 -16.82 5.88 5.46
CA GLY A 54 -16.62 7.19 4.83
C GLY A 54 -17.92 7.99 4.72
N LEU A 55 -19.03 7.33 4.37
CA LEU A 55 -20.35 7.96 4.28
C LEU A 55 -20.77 8.60 5.62
N LYS A 56 -20.72 7.83 6.72
CA LYS A 56 -21.13 8.33 8.04
C LYS A 56 -20.21 9.41 8.59
N VAL A 57 -18.91 9.30 8.33
CA VAL A 57 -17.97 10.33 8.80
C VAL A 57 -18.23 11.65 8.06
N MET A 58 -18.43 11.60 6.75
CA MET A 58 -18.70 12.80 5.96
C MET A 58 -20.04 13.45 6.29
N THR A 59 -21.11 12.68 6.53
CA THR A 59 -22.40 13.23 6.98
C THR A 59 -22.25 13.94 8.32
N GLY A 60 -21.48 13.36 9.25
CA GLY A 60 -21.12 13.99 10.52
C GLY A 60 -20.29 15.26 10.36
N MET A 61 -19.26 15.25 9.50
CA MET A 61 -18.40 16.41 9.22
C MET A 61 -19.20 17.60 8.67
N ARG A 62 -20.23 17.33 7.85
CA ARG A 62 -21.07 18.37 7.23
C ARG A 62 -22.38 18.63 7.98
N LYS A 63 -22.66 17.89 9.05
CA LYS A 63 -23.89 17.97 9.85
C LYS A 63 -25.16 17.82 8.99
N VAL A 64 -25.11 16.93 8.00
CA VAL A 64 -26.24 16.60 7.10
C VAL A 64 -26.73 15.18 7.39
N PRO A 65 -28.02 14.87 7.19
CA PRO A 65 -28.54 13.52 7.40
C PRO A 65 -28.07 12.54 6.32
N ASP A 66 -27.87 13.03 5.09
CA ASP A 66 -27.47 12.27 3.92
C ASP A 66 -26.53 13.11 3.06
N LEU A 67 -25.52 12.48 2.44
CA LEU A 67 -24.64 13.13 1.48
C LEU A 67 -25.36 13.56 0.20
N ALA A 68 -26.54 13.00 -0.09
CA ALA A 68 -27.39 13.50 -1.18
C ALA A 68 -27.78 14.98 -1.02
N ALA A 69 -27.69 15.54 0.19
CA ALA A 69 -27.91 16.97 0.45
C ALA A 69 -26.75 17.87 -0.04
N LEU A 70 -25.60 17.29 -0.37
CA LEU A 70 -24.41 18.00 -0.83
C LEU A 70 -24.29 17.91 -2.36
N THR A 71 -23.81 18.98 -2.98
CA THR A 71 -23.42 18.96 -4.39
C THR A 71 -22.25 17.99 -4.61
N GLU A 72 -22.06 17.52 -5.83
CA GLU A 72 -20.95 16.62 -6.15
C GLU A 72 -19.56 17.20 -5.81
N PRO A 73 -19.24 18.46 -6.15
CA PRO A 73 -17.96 19.07 -5.77
C PRO A 73 -17.78 19.13 -4.24
N GLU A 74 -18.83 19.43 -3.49
CA GLU A 74 -18.78 19.45 -2.02
C GLU A 74 -18.52 18.06 -1.45
N ARG A 75 -19.20 17.02 -1.95
CA ARG A 75 -18.95 15.64 -1.52
C ARG A 75 -17.51 15.24 -1.77
N VAL A 76 -17.00 15.50 -2.97
CA VAL A 76 -15.63 15.18 -3.37
C VAL A 76 -14.60 15.93 -2.50
N ALA A 77 -14.81 17.22 -2.24
CA ALA A 77 -13.94 17.99 -1.36
C ALA A 77 -13.98 17.49 0.10
N THR A 78 -15.17 17.13 0.59
CA THR A 78 -15.36 16.56 1.93
C THR A 78 -14.64 15.22 2.09
N GLU A 79 -14.72 14.38 1.07
CA GLU A 79 -14.01 13.11 1.06
C GLU A 79 -12.49 13.32 1.02
N ALA A 80 -11.99 14.27 0.22
CA ALA A 80 -10.57 14.59 0.19
C ALA A 80 -10.06 15.08 1.56
N GLU A 81 -10.85 15.87 2.29
CA GLU A 81 -10.55 16.26 3.68
C GLU A 81 -10.49 15.06 4.62
N LEU A 82 -11.46 14.14 4.51
CA LEU A 82 -11.47 12.90 5.29
C LEU A 82 -10.21 12.07 5.04
N LEU A 83 -9.88 11.80 3.77
CA LEU A 83 -8.71 10.99 3.41
C LEU A 83 -7.42 11.65 3.87
N ARG A 84 -7.32 12.98 3.76
CA ARG A 84 -6.19 13.74 4.31
C ARG A 84 -6.08 13.61 5.82
N GLY A 85 -7.19 13.58 6.56
CA GLY A 85 -7.20 13.34 8.00
C GLY A 85 -6.76 11.92 8.39
N LEU A 86 -7.01 10.94 7.52
CA LEU A 86 -6.65 9.53 7.76
C LEU A 86 -5.22 9.19 7.35
N ARG A 87 -4.56 10.00 6.51
CA ARG A 87 -3.26 9.68 5.88
C ARG A 87 -2.15 9.30 6.86
N ASN A 88 -2.16 9.87 8.06
CA ASN A 88 -1.14 9.65 9.10
C ASN A 88 -1.60 8.70 10.21
N GLN A 89 -2.78 8.09 10.06
CA GLN A 89 -3.33 7.17 11.05
C GLN A 89 -2.83 5.75 10.79
N PHE A 90 -2.51 5.04 11.87
CA PHE A 90 -2.17 3.62 11.83
C PHE A 90 -3.37 2.75 12.14
N ARG A 91 -3.34 1.52 11.60
CA ARG A 91 -4.37 0.50 11.84
C ARG A 91 -5.79 0.92 11.44
N VAL A 92 -5.90 1.68 10.36
CA VAL A 92 -7.18 2.10 9.78
C VAL A 92 -7.41 1.39 8.44
N ILE A 93 -8.67 1.14 8.10
CA ILE A 93 -9.09 0.71 6.76
C ILE A 93 -10.00 1.79 6.19
N ALA A 94 -9.46 2.60 5.28
CA ALA A 94 -10.23 3.62 4.56
C ALA A 94 -10.98 2.98 3.39
N THR A 95 -12.22 3.39 3.16
CA THR A 95 -13.02 2.93 2.02
C THR A 95 -13.57 4.14 1.25
N PRO A 96 -12.75 4.75 0.38
CA PRO A 96 -13.22 5.83 -0.45
C PRO A 96 -14.46 5.44 -1.28
N LEU A 97 -15.27 6.43 -1.62
CA LEU A 97 -16.43 6.31 -2.47
C LEU A 97 -16.00 6.06 -3.93
N PRO A 98 -16.73 5.19 -4.64
CA PRO A 98 -16.62 5.12 -6.09
C PRO A 98 -16.99 6.48 -6.69
N ALA A 99 -16.25 6.90 -7.71
CA ALA A 99 -16.41 8.22 -8.33
C ALA A 99 -16.25 9.41 -7.36
N GLY A 100 -15.54 9.20 -6.25
CA GLY A 100 -15.26 10.22 -5.25
C GLY A 100 -13.93 10.94 -5.45
N ALA A 101 -13.33 11.40 -4.36
CA ALA A 101 -12.04 12.07 -4.31
C ALA A 101 -10.90 11.29 -4.96
N VAL A 102 -10.98 9.96 -4.97
CA VAL A 102 -9.96 9.08 -5.57
C VAL A 102 -9.83 9.21 -7.09
N LEU A 103 -10.78 9.87 -7.76
CA LEU A 103 -10.63 10.20 -9.19
C LEU A 103 -9.67 11.38 -9.43
N GLN A 104 -9.37 12.15 -8.39
CA GLN A 104 -8.44 13.27 -8.48
C GLN A 104 -7.03 12.78 -8.16
N ASP A 105 -6.09 12.98 -9.10
CA ASP A 105 -4.69 12.58 -8.93
C ASP A 105 -4.07 13.13 -7.64
N ALA A 106 -4.41 14.37 -7.30
CA ALA A 106 -3.93 15.06 -6.11
C ALA A 106 -4.29 14.38 -4.77
N VAL A 107 -5.29 13.49 -4.74
CA VAL A 107 -5.75 12.79 -3.53
C VAL A 107 -4.94 11.51 -3.28
N TRP A 108 -4.33 10.92 -4.31
CA TRP A 108 -3.56 9.68 -4.17
C TRP A 108 -2.39 9.83 -3.20
N LYS A 109 -1.81 11.03 -3.09
CA LYS A 109 -0.77 11.32 -2.10
C LYS A 109 -1.21 11.11 -0.66
N ASP A 110 -2.49 11.32 -0.37
CA ASP A 110 -3.08 11.11 0.94
C ASP A 110 -3.36 9.61 1.20
N LEU A 111 -3.22 8.75 0.20
CA LEU A 111 -3.36 7.28 0.30
C LEU A 111 -2.02 6.53 0.40
N TRP A 112 -0.88 7.15 0.04
CA TRP A 112 0.40 6.43 -0.06
C TRP A 112 0.89 5.79 1.26
N GLY A 113 0.43 6.30 2.40
CA GLY A 113 0.71 5.74 3.73
C GLY A 113 -0.03 4.44 4.05
N SER A 114 -0.93 3.98 3.18
CA SER A 114 -1.65 2.72 3.32
C SER A 114 -1.30 1.75 2.19
N VAL A 115 -1.59 0.46 2.39
CA VAL A 115 -1.59 -0.50 1.28
C VAL A 115 -2.91 -0.36 0.53
N ILE A 116 -2.82 -0.05 -0.77
CA ILE A 116 -4.00 0.24 -1.61
C ILE A 116 -4.45 -1.05 -2.29
N VAL A 117 -5.65 -1.49 -1.96
CA VAL A 117 -6.26 -2.72 -2.45
C VAL A 117 -7.48 -2.40 -3.30
N TRP A 118 -7.50 -2.86 -4.54
CA TRP A 118 -8.67 -2.79 -5.40
C TRP A 118 -9.51 -4.07 -5.26
N ILE A 119 -10.75 -3.91 -4.80
CA ILE A 119 -11.75 -4.96 -4.72
C ILE A 119 -12.61 -4.89 -5.98
N ASP A 120 -12.62 -5.98 -6.75
CA ASP A 120 -13.43 -6.08 -7.95
C ASP A 120 -14.24 -7.39 -7.96
N GLU A 121 -15.56 -7.27 -7.87
CA GLU A 121 -16.44 -8.41 -8.12
C GLU A 121 -16.58 -8.66 -9.62
N ASP A 122 -16.20 -9.85 -10.05
CA ASP A 122 -16.31 -10.32 -11.43
C ASP A 122 -17.63 -11.10 -11.60
N ASP A 123 -18.55 -10.52 -12.38
CA ASP A 123 -19.79 -11.16 -12.79
C ASP A 123 -19.77 -11.43 -14.30
N LYS A 124 -19.58 -12.70 -14.67
CA LYS A 124 -19.54 -13.13 -16.08
C LYS A 124 -20.81 -12.82 -16.88
N SER A 125 -21.96 -12.74 -16.20
CA SER A 125 -23.23 -12.46 -16.87
C SER A 125 -23.47 -10.96 -17.08
N THR A 126 -22.78 -10.11 -16.32
CA THR A 126 -22.83 -8.66 -16.46
C THR A 126 -21.40 -8.12 -16.41
N PRO A 127 -20.63 -8.28 -17.50
CA PRO A 127 -19.25 -7.79 -17.53
C PRO A 127 -19.22 -6.28 -17.27
N LYS A 128 -18.38 -5.87 -16.33
CA LYS A 128 -18.23 -4.45 -16.01
C LYS A 128 -17.48 -3.73 -17.13
N PRO A 129 -17.94 -2.54 -17.56
CA PRO A 129 -17.26 -1.78 -18.59
C PRO A 129 -15.86 -1.35 -18.13
N ARG A 130 -14.92 -1.22 -19.07
CA ARG A 130 -13.58 -0.68 -18.80
C ARG A 130 -13.66 0.85 -18.84
N THR A 131 -13.97 1.45 -17.71
CA THR A 131 -14.07 2.90 -17.57
C THR A 131 -12.71 3.51 -17.20
N PRO A 132 -12.50 4.83 -17.41
CA PRO A 132 -11.26 5.51 -17.01
C PRO A 132 -10.95 5.36 -15.51
N GLU A 133 -11.97 5.32 -14.66
CA GLU A 133 -11.84 5.14 -13.21
C GLU A 133 -11.30 3.75 -12.87
N ARG A 134 -11.80 2.71 -13.55
CA ARG A 134 -11.29 1.34 -13.37
C ARG A 134 -9.87 1.19 -13.90
N GLN A 135 -9.50 1.90 -14.97
CA GLN A 135 -8.12 1.97 -15.43
C GLN A 135 -7.22 2.60 -14.37
N LEU A 136 -7.65 3.72 -13.76
CA LEU A 136 -6.93 4.37 -12.68
C LEU A 136 -6.73 3.44 -11.47
N TYR A 137 -7.75 2.64 -11.11
CA TYR A 137 -7.61 1.65 -10.04
C TYR A 137 -6.63 0.54 -10.40
N GLU A 138 -6.64 0.04 -11.64
CA GLU A 138 -5.70 -0.97 -12.13
C GLU A 138 -4.25 -0.46 -12.10
N ASP A 139 -4.03 0.80 -12.47
CA ASP A 139 -2.69 1.40 -12.56
C ASP A 139 -2.09 1.74 -11.19
N ARG A 140 -2.94 2.09 -10.21
CA ARG A 140 -2.50 2.66 -8.94
C ARG A 140 -2.69 1.75 -7.72
N ALA A 141 -3.55 0.74 -7.81
CA ALA A 141 -3.68 -0.23 -6.73
C ALA A 141 -2.44 -1.11 -6.65
N GLU A 142 -2.00 -1.41 -5.43
CA GLU A 142 -0.84 -2.26 -5.19
C GLU A 142 -1.23 -3.75 -5.24
N LEU A 143 -2.48 -4.05 -4.86
CA LEU A 143 -3.04 -5.40 -4.87
C LEU A 143 -4.46 -5.36 -5.45
N ALA A 144 -4.71 -6.18 -6.47
CA ALA A 144 -6.05 -6.41 -6.99
C ALA A 144 -6.64 -7.73 -6.48
N VAL A 145 -7.84 -7.68 -5.91
CA VAL A 145 -8.60 -8.85 -5.47
C VAL A 145 -9.87 -8.97 -6.30
N ARG A 146 -9.80 -9.89 -7.26
CA ARG A 146 -10.92 -10.24 -8.14
C ARG A 146 -11.66 -11.44 -7.58
N VAL A 147 -12.95 -11.28 -7.30
CA VAL A 147 -13.80 -12.33 -6.69
C VAL A 147 -14.99 -12.60 -7.57
N LYS A 148 -15.21 -13.86 -7.90
CA LYS A 148 -16.34 -14.25 -8.75
C LYS A 148 -17.63 -14.17 -7.95
N VAL A 149 -18.63 -13.49 -8.50
CA VAL A 149 -19.98 -13.48 -7.94
C VAL A 149 -20.57 -14.89 -8.05
N GLN A 150 -20.76 -15.57 -6.91
CA GLN A 150 -21.32 -16.92 -6.92
C GLN A 150 -22.84 -16.87 -7.00
N LYS A 151 -23.44 -17.29 -8.12
CA LYS A 151 -24.90 -17.31 -8.30
C LYS A 151 -25.46 -18.72 -8.06
N GLY A 152 -26.62 -18.81 -7.40
CA GLY A 152 -27.39 -20.05 -7.24
C GLY A 152 -27.70 -20.44 -5.79
N PHE A 153 -28.54 -21.46 -5.62
CA PHE A 153 -29.03 -21.96 -4.33
C PHE A 153 -27.94 -22.60 -3.44
N GLY A 154 -26.77 -22.93 -4.00
CA GLY A 154 -25.65 -23.55 -3.28
C GLY A 154 -24.74 -22.58 -2.51
N VAL A 155 -24.99 -21.27 -2.57
CA VAL A 155 -24.17 -20.26 -1.88
C VAL A 155 -24.50 -20.26 -0.39
N ARG A 156 -23.61 -20.81 0.44
CA ARG A 156 -23.75 -20.77 1.90
C ARG A 156 -23.82 -19.31 2.38
N GLY A 157 -24.96 -18.92 2.94
CA GLY A 157 -25.23 -17.54 3.39
C GLY A 157 -25.94 -16.64 2.36
N GLY A 158 -26.35 -17.19 1.22
CA GLY A 158 -27.01 -16.45 0.14
C GLY A 158 -26.11 -15.38 -0.50
N GLN A 159 -26.70 -14.58 -1.38
CA GLN A 159 -26.05 -13.40 -1.99
C GLN A 159 -26.14 -12.16 -1.09
N THR A 160 -26.10 -12.36 0.23
CA THR A 160 -26.14 -11.28 1.20
C THR A 160 -24.85 -10.46 1.13
N LEU A 161 -24.92 -9.16 1.46
CA LEU A 161 -23.74 -8.29 1.50
C LEU A 161 -22.67 -8.85 2.44
N GLU A 162 -23.07 -9.43 3.57
CA GLU A 162 -22.14 -10.05 4.53
C GLU A 162 -21.50 -11.32 3.98
N GLY A 163 -22.26 -12.16 3.28
CA GLY A 163 -21.74 -13.36 2.61
C GLY A 163 -20.71 -13.00 1.56
N ARG A 164 -21.04 -12.03 0.69
CA ARG A 164 -20.11 -11.49 -0.32
C ARG A 164 -18.86 -10.91 0.32
N ALA A 165 -19.00 -10.08 1.35
CA ALA A 165 -17.87 -9.49 2.06
C ALA A 165 -16.94 -10.53 2.71
N ARG A 166 -17.51 -11.60 3.29
CA ARG A 166 -16.72 -12.71 3.85
C ARG A 166 -15.97 -13.48 2.75
N ALA A 167 -16.59 -13.73 1.60
CA ALA A 167 -15.95 -14.39 0.47
C ALA A 167 -14.78 -13.57 -0.08
N VAL A 168 -14.95 -12.25 -0.18
CA VAL A 168 -13.86 -11.33 -0.54
C VAL A 168 -12.75 -11.35 0.50
N ALA A 169 -13.07 -11.21 1.79
CA ALA A 169 -12.07 -11.24 2.87
C ALA A 169 -11.29 -12.56 2.95
N ASP A 170 -11.96 -13.70 2.70
CA ASP A 170 -11.34 -15.03 2.66
C ASP A 170 -10.37 -15.20 1.48
N THR A 171 -10.59 -14.47 0.39
CA THR A 171 -9.69 -14.42 -0.77
C THR A 171 -8.57 -13.40 -0.58
N LEU A 172 -8.90 -12.25 0.02
CA LEU A 172 -8.00 -11.12 0.24
C LEU A 172 -6.88 -11.46 1.22
N LEU A 173 -7.17 -12.01 2.40
CA LEU A 173 -6.14 -12.19 3.44
C LEU A 173 -4.98 -13.09 3.01
N PRO A 174 -5.18 -14.26 2.37
CA PRO A 174 -4.08 -15.05 1.86
C PRO A 174 -3.28 -14.31 0.78
N ARG A 175 -3.96 -13.65 -0.17
CA ARG A 175 -3.29 -12.87 -1.23
C ARG A 175 -2.48 -11.70 -0.67
N LEU A 176 -3.01 -11.01 0.33
CA LEU A 176 -2.32 -9.94 1.01
C LEU A 176 -1.10 -10.49 1.76
N SER A 177 -1.22 -11.64 2.43
CA SER A 177 -0.08 -12.32 3.05
C SER A 177 1.02 -12.63 2.04
N ASP A 178 0.67 -13.20 0.88
CA ASP A 178 1.64 -13.55 -0.17
C ASP A 178 2.30 -12.29 -0.76
N PHE A 179 1.50 -11.26 -1.06
CA PHE A 179 1.98 -9.96 -1.55
C PHE A 179 2.96 -9.28 -0.58
N LEU A 180 2.66 -9.30 0.72
CA LEU A 180 3.51 -8.72 1.74
C LEU A 180 4.81 -9.51 1.94
N ALA A 181 4.77 -10.84 1.75
CA ALA A 181 5.95 -11.68 1.77
C ALA A 181 6.87 -11.44 0.57
N GLU A 182 6.30 -11.14 -0.60
CA GLU A 182 7.05 -10.77 -1.81
C GLU A 182 7.73 -9.39 -1.68
N LYS A 183 7.09 -8.45 -0.97
CA LYS A 183 7.55 -7.06 -0.83
C LYS A 183 7.73 -6.65 0.64
N PRO A 184 8.66 -7.28 1.39
CA PRO A 184 8.81 -7.02 2.83
C PRO A 184 9.25 -5.59 3.17
N GLU A 185 9.95 -4.92 2.25
CA GLU A 185 10.41 -3.55 2.42
C GLU A 185 9.30 -2.51 2.25
N LEU A 186 8.21 -2.86 1.55
CA LEU A 186 7.12 -1.93 1.24
C LEU A 186 6.45 -1.41 2.53
N THR A 187 6.11 -2.32 3.44
CA THR A 187 5.41 -1.95 4.68
C THR A 187 6.31 -1.17 5.62
N GLU A 188 7.60 -1.47 5.63
CA GLU A 188 8.61 -0.71 6.38
C GLU A 188 8.70 0.73 5.85
N ARG A 189 8.80 0.90 4.53
CA ARG A 189 8.82 2.23 3.90
C ARG A 189 7.52 2.99 4.15
N LYS A 190 6.36 2.38 3.94
CA LYS A 190 5.06 3.04 4.21
C LYS A 190 4.93 3.45 5.67
N ARG A 191 5.37 2.62 6.61
CA ARG A 191 5.40 2.97 8.04
C ARG A 191 6.26 4.21 8.28
N GLN A 192 7.48 4.24 7.75
CA GLN A 192 8.38 5.38 7.90
C GLN A 192 7.82 6.64 7.23
N TYR A 193 7.19 6.51 6.06
CA TYR A 193 6.51 7.63 5.39
C TYR A 193 5.45 8.26 6.30
N VAL A 194 4.62 7.43 6.95
CA VAL A 194 3.60 7.87 7.90
C VAL A 194 4.22 8.48 9.15
N GLU A 195 5.25 7.86 9.73
CA GLU A 195 5.96 8.36 10.93
C GLU A 195 6.63 9.72 10.69
N ARG A 196 7.08 10.00 9.46
CA ARG A 196 7.61 11.30 9.03
C ARG A 196 6.51 12.33 8.71
N GLY A 197 5.25 11.99 8.95
CA GLY A 197 4.10 12.87 8.72
C GLY A 197 3.67 12.98 7.26
N CYS A 198 3.92 11.94 6.46
CA CYS A 198 3.62 11.91 5.02
C CYS A 198 4.31 13.06 4.27
N ARG A 199 5.57 13.32 4.62
CA ARG A 199 6.43 14.35 4.02
C ARG A 199 7.46 13.70 3.10
N GLY A 200 7.90 14.45 2.09
CA GLY A 200 8.80 13.97 1.05
C GLY A 200 8.05 13.32 -0.11
N ASP A 201 8.80 12.93 -1.14
CA ASP A 201 8.25 12.26 -2.31
C ASP A 201 8.09 10.76 -2.02
N TRP A 202 6.90 10.23 -2.24
CA TRP A 202 6.68 8.80 -2.35
C TRP A 202 6.77 8.42 -3.84
N PRO A 203 7.37 7.28 -4.22
CA PRO A 203 7.84 6.19 -3.37
C PRO A 203 9.24 6.40 -2.76
N GLU A 204 10.06 7.28 -3.33
CA GLU A 204 11.46 7.47 -2.92
C GLU A 204 11.59 8.33 -1.67
N LEU A 205 11.49 7.66 -0.51
CA LEU A 205 11.76 8.31 0.77
C LEU A 205 13.19 8.83 0.81
N GLN A 206 13.31 10.15 0.95
CA GLN A 206 14.59 10.75 1.29
C GLN A 206 15.11 10.10 2.59
N PRO A 207 16.43 9.80 2.66
CA PRO A 207 17.01 9.22 3.85
C PRO A 207 16.69 10.09 5.06
N ALA A 208 16.54 9.46 6.22
CA ALA A 208 16.37 10.19 7.46
C ALA A 208 17.48 11.21 7.59
N GLU A 209 17.16 12.51 7.69
CA GLU A 209 18.13 13.50 8.15
C GLU A 209 18.70 12.97 9.48
N GLY A 210 19.97 12.55 9.46
CA GLY A 210 20.65 11.92 10.60
C GLY A 210 20.94 10.42 10.51
N SER A 211 20.70 9.72 9.40
CA SER A 211 21.23 8.34 9.25
C SER A 211 22.77 8.40 9.17
N PRO A 212 23.52 7.69 10.04
CA PRO A 212 24.99 7.71 10.04
C PRO A 212 25.60 7.15 8.75
N VAL A 213 24.80 6.47 7.92
CA VAL A 213 25.20 5.98 6.60
C VAL A 213 25.38 7.13 5.59
N VAL A 214 24.60 8.21 5.69
CA VAL A 214 24.74 9.39 4.80
C VAL A 214 25.91 10.27 5.27
N ALA A 215 26.11 10.41 6.58
CA ALA A 215 27.26 11.12 7.15
C ALA A 215 28.61 10.45 6.80
N ALA A 216 28.60 9.16 6.45
CA ALA A 216 29.79 8.43 5.99
C ALA A 216 30.10 8.65 4.50
N LEU A 217 29.09 8.98 3.67
CA LEU A 217 29.27 9.22 2.24
C LEU A 217 29.69 10.67 1.92
N ASP A 218 29.42 11.61 2.83
CA ASP A 218 29.82 13.02 2.71
C ASP A 218 31.19 13.35 3.32
N ARG A 219 31.92 12.34 3.82
CA ARG A 219 33.32 12.53 4.18
C ARG A 219 34.15 12.55 2.91
N LYS A 220 34.57 13.74 2.48
CA LYS A 220 35.75 13.90 1.63
C LYS A 220 36.84 12.96 2.17
N PRO A 221 37.51 12.17 1.32
CA PRO A 221 38.67 11.42 1.76
C PRO A 221 39.64 12.41 2.42
N LEU A 222 40.13 12.05 3.61
CA LEU A 222 41.16 12.82 4.28
C LEU A 222 42.35 12.89 3.32
N ALA A 223 42.65 14.09 2.84
CA ALA A 223 43.85 14.34 2.04
C ALA A 223 45.06 13.88 2.85
N GLY A 224 45.80 12.88 2.34
CA GLY A 224 47.06 12.45 2.93
C GLY A 224 47.35 10.95 2.98
N PHE A 225 46.63 10.07 2.26
CA PHE A 225 46.92 8.63 2.26
C PHE A 225 47.22 8.00 0.89
N GLU A 226 47.46 8.79 -0.15
CA GLU A 226 47.72 8.30 -1.52
C GLU A 226 49.09 8.70 -2.11
N GLU A 227 50.16 8.84 -1.30
CA GLU A 227 51.49 9.19 -1.85
C GLU A 227 52.61 8.15 -1.65
N GLU A 228 52.37 6.97 -1.07
CA GLU A 228 53.46 6.00 -0.85
C GLU A 228 53.50 4.80 -1.81
N GLN A 229 52.53 4.62 -2.71
CA GLN A 229 52.55 3.46 -3.63
C GLN A 229 53.12 3.75 -5.03
N GLU A 230 53.29 5.01 -5.45
CA GLU A 230 53.85 5.32 -6.78
C GLU A 230 55.38 5.45 -6.81
N GLN A 231 56.05 5.60 -5.66
CA GLN A 231 57.52 5.75 -5.64
C GLN A 231 58.29 4.41 -5.73
N GLN A 232 57.66 3.26 -5.49
CA GLN A 232 58.33 1.96 -5.64
C GLN A 232 58.25 1.37 -7.05
N GLN A 233 57.30 1.78 -7.89
CA GLN A 233 57.20 1.29 -9.28
C GLN A 233 58.08 2.09 -10.28
N GLY A 234 58.58 3.28 -9.89
CA GLY A 234 59.42 4.12 -10.74
C GLY A 234 60.92 3.79 -10.72
N GLN A 235 61.43 3.03 -9.73
CA GLN A 235 62.87 2.75 -9.60
C GLN A 235 63.32 1.43 -10.26
N GLU A 236 62.42 0.50 -10.58
CA GLU A 236 62.81 -0.75 -11.26
C GLU A 236 62.92 -0.62 -12.79
N GLN A 237 62.46 0.47 -13.41
CA GLN A 237 62.53 0.66 -14.87
C GLN A 237 63.78 1.39 -15.39
N GLN A 238 64.71 1.84 -14.52
CA GLN A 238 65.93 2.55 -14.95
C GLN A 238 67.23 1.73 -14.97
N GLN A 239 67.21 0.43 -14.65
CA GLN A 239 68.41 -0.44 -14.74
C GLN A 239 68.46 -1.33 -16.00
N GLY A 240 67.57 -1.15 -16.97
CA GLY A 240 67.38 -2.08 -18.08
C GLY A 240 67.85 -1.65 -19.47
N GLN A 241 68.59 -0.55 -19.66
CA GLN A 241 69.05 -0.17 -21.00
C GLN A 241 70.46 0.45 -20.97
N GLY A 242 71.46 -0.38 -21.26
CA GLY A 242 72.85 0.06 -21.35
C GLY A 242 73.83 -1.04 -21.72
N GLU A 243 73.48 -2.00 -22.59
CA GLU A 243 74.45 -2.91 -23.19
C GLU A 243 74.10 -3.24 -24.65
N GLN A 244 75.14 -3.21 -25.50
CA GLN A 244 75.25 -3.61 -26.92
C GLN A 244 74.94 -2.50 -27.96
N LYS A 245 75.76 -2.28 -29.00
CA LYS A 245 77.08 -2.76 -29.43
C LYS A 245 77.49 -1.90 -30.65
N GLN A 246 78.81 -1.71 -30.79
CA GLN A 246 79.61 -1.57 -32.02
C GLN A 246 79.10 -0.73 -33.20
#